data_AF-A0A821MMS8-F1
#
_entry.id   AF-A0A821MMS8-F1
#
_cell.length_a   1.000
_cell.length_b   1.000
_cell.length_c   1.000
_cell.angle_alpha   90.00
_cell.angle_beta   90.00
_cell.angle_gamma   90.00
#
_symmetry.space_group_name_H-M   'P 1'
#
loop_
_entity.id
_entity.type
_entity.pdbx_description
1 polymer ?
#
loop_
_entity_poly.entity_id
_entity_poly.type
_entity_poly.pdbx_seq_one_letter_code
_entity_poly.pdbx_strand_id
1 'polypeptide(L)' 'EAIQLQLDPDEDKAIYEWFYDHKPLTDTKMVNGSTYRRWQLTLPILSTQYGMVNQLLTDLVDDN' A
#
# COMPACT_ATOMS: atom_id res chain seq x y z
N GLU A 1 -6.04 13.36 17.01
CA GLU A 1 -4.97 12.53 16.42
C GLU A 1 -5.57 11.67 15.31
N ALA A 2 -4.80 11.34 14.28
CA ALA A 2 -5.24 10.44 13.23
C ALA A 2 -5.17 8.98 13.72
N ILE A 3 -6.06 8.12 13.23
CA ILE A 3 -6.01 6.69 13.52
C ILE A 3 -4.85 6.11 12.69
N GLN A 4 -3.79 5.66 13.35
CA GLN A 4 -2.66 4.98 12.73
C GLN A 4 -2.51 3.59 13.34
N LEU A 5 -2.47 2.57 12.49
CA LEU A 5 -2.10 1.21 12.87
C LEU A 5 -0.62 1.17 13.23
N GLN A 6 -0.27 0.29 14.16
CA GLN A 6 1.12 -0.05 14.43
C GLN A 6 1.61 -0.95 13.29
N LEU A 7 2.52 -0.42 12.49
CA LEU A 7 3.19 -1.16 11.41
C LEU A 7 4.46 -1.82 11.95
N ASP A 8 4.77 -3.02 11.47
CA ASP A 8 6.00 -3.72 11.83
C ASP A 8 7.19 -3.13 11.03
N PRO A 9 8.26 -2.66 11.69
CA PRO A 9 9.37 -2.02 11.01
C PRO A 9 10.21 -2.96 10.11
N ASP A 10 10.12 -4.27 10.33
CA ASP A 10 10.86 -5.28 9.58
C ASP A 10 9.98 -5.90 8.47
N GLU A 11 8.73 -6.28 8.76
CA GLU A 11 7.82 -6.86 7.76
C GLU A 11 7.19 -5.80 6.83
N ASP A 12 6.87 -4.62 7.36
CA ASP A 12 6.16 -3.56 6.62
C ASP A 12 7.09 -2.47 6.08
N LYS A 13 8.40 -2.71 6.11
CA LYS A 13 9.43 -1.74 5.71
C LYS A 13 9.18 -1.10 4.34
N ALA A 14 8.59 -1.84 3.41
CA ALA A 14 8.33 -1.37 2.05
C ALA A 14 7.28 -0.23 1.99
N ILE A 15 6.39 -0.13 2.98
CA ILE A 15 5.30 0.85 3.04
C ILE A 15 5.39 1.78 4.28
N TYR A 16 6.18 1.40 5.27
CA TYR A 16 6.31 2.07 6.58
C TYR A 16 6.45 3.59 6.49
N GLU A 17 7.29 4.08 5.56
CA GLU A 17 7.63 5.50 5.46
C GLU A 17 6.52 6.38 4.86
N TRP A 18 5.65 5.81 4.03
CA TRP A 18 4.73 6.60 3.19
C TRP A 18 3.26 6.18 3.29
N PHE A 19 2.93 5.10 4.01
CA PHE A 19 1.58 4.54 4.04
C PHE A 19 0.49 5.53 4.49
N TYR A 20 0.82 6.45 5.41
CA TYR A 20 -0.11 7.48 5.92
C TYR A 20 0.02 8.84 5.25
N ASP A 21 0.84 8.97 4.20
CA ASP A 21 0.95 10.21 3.46
C ASP A 21 -0.32 10.49 2.65
N HIS A 22 -0.64 11.77 2.47
CA HIS A 22 -1.80 12.18 1.65
C HIS A 22 -1.66 11.77 0.17
N LYS A 23 -0.43 11.74 -0.37
CA LYS A 23 -0.10 11.31 -1.74
C LYS A 23 1.28 10.63 -1.79
N PRO A 24 1.38 9.36 -1.38
CA PRO A 24 2.66 8.68 -1.29
C PRO A 24 3.32 8.49 -2.65
N LEU A 25 4.64 8.35 -2.70
CA LEU A 25 5.39 7.98 -3.90
C LEU A 25 5.28 8.97 -5.09
N THR A 26 4.72 10.16 -4.91
CA THR A 26 4.51 11.17 -5.97
C THR A 26 5.83 11.60 -6.64
N ASP A 27 6.92 11.61 -5.88
CA ASP A 27 8.27 11.98 -6.36
C ASP A 27 9.05 10.79 -6.97
N THR A 28 8.45 9.60 -6.99
CA THR A 28 9.10 8.38 -7.49
C THR A 28 8.58 8.00 -8.89
N LYS A 29 9.32 7.14 -9.58
CA LYS A 29 8.90 6.56 -10.87
C LYS A 29 7.70 5.62 -10.75
N MET A 30 7.29 5.27 -9.53
CA MET A 30 6.17 4.35 -9.30
C MET A 30 4.83 5.03 -9.61
N VAL A 31 4.76 6.36 -9.60
CA VAL A 31 3.53 7.10 -9.91
C VAL A 31 3.79 8.07 -11.05
N ASN A 32 2.78 8.38 -11.86
CA ASN A 32 2.88 9.31 -12.98
C ASN A 32 2.90 10.80 -12.55
N GLY A 33 3.70 11.11 -11.53
CA GLY A 33 3.86 12.44 -10.93
C GLY A 33 2.59 12.95 -10.23
N SER A 34 2.47 14.28 -10.11
CA SER A 34 1.41 14.98 -9.36
C SER A 34 -0.02 14.71 -9.86
N THR A 35 -0.17 14.14 -11.06
CA THR A 35 -1.48 13.75 -11.60
C THR A 35 -2.06 12.50 -10.93
N TYR A 36 -1.21 11.63 -10.35
CA TYR A 36 -1.61 10.50 -9.50
C TYR A 36 -2.70 9.58 -10.10
N ARG A 37 -2.58 9.26 -11.40
CA ARG A 37 -3.58 8.47 -12.15
C ARG A 37 -3.15 7.03 -12.44
N ARG A 38 -1.85 6.77 -12.45
CA ARG A 38 -1.28 5.46 -12.76
C ARG A 38 -0.17 5.17 -11.77
N TRP A 39 -0.20 3.96 -11.22
CA TRP A 39 0.82 3.44 -10.33
C TRP A 39 1.41 2.14 -10.88
N GLN A 40 2.71 1.94 -10.66
CA GLN A 40 3.44 0.72 -10.93
C GLN A 40 4.20 0.36 -9.65
N LEU A 41 3.61 -0.53 -8.86
CA LEU A 41 4.16 -0.96 -7.58
C LEU A 41 4.95 -2.25 -7.75
N THR A 42 6.04 -2.37 -7.00
CA THR A 42 6.86 -3.60 -6.97
C THR A 42 6.18 -4.68 -6.15
N LEU A 43 6.43 -5.96 -6.47
CA LEU A 43 5.86 -7.11 -5.76
C LEU A 43 5.98 -7.05 -4.22
N PRO A 44 7.10 -6.61 -3.61
CA PRO A 44 7.18 -6.52 -2.15
C PRO A 44 6.14 -5.57 -1.54
N ILE A 45 5.92 -4.41 -2.16
CA ILE A 45 4.92 -3.41 -1.71
C ILE A 45 3.52 -4.01 -1.77
N LEU A 46 3.19 -4.69 -2.88
CA LEU A 46 1.88 -5.32 -3.08
C LEU A 46 1.65 -6.46 -2.07
N SER A 47 2.66 -7.28 -1.80
CA SER A 47 2.57 -8.40 -0.87
C SER A 47 2.27 -7.91 0.56
N THR A 48 3.02 -6.91 1.04
CA THR A 48 2.81 -6.31 2.36
C THR A 48 1.41 -5.71 2.47
N GLN A 49 0.98 -4.93 1.46
CA GLN A 49 -0.33 -4.31 1.48
C GLN A 49 -1.47 -5.33 1.43
N TYR A 50 -1.33 -6.41 0.64
CA TYR A 50 -2.32 -7.48 0.56
C TYR A 50 -2.53 -8.16 1.92
N GLY A 51 -1.46 -8.42 2.68
CA GLY A 51 -1.56 -9.00 4.03
C GLY A 51 -2.41 -8.15 4.98
N MET A 52 -2.29 -6.83 4.92
CA MET A 52 -3.08 -5.91 5.76
C MET A 52 -4.54 -5.82 5.32
N VAL A 53 -4.77 -5.75 4.01
CA VAL A 53 -6.13 -5.59 3.46
C VAL A 53 -6.89 -6.93 3.54
N ASN A 54 -6.22 -8.06 3.76
CA ASN A 54 -6.87 -9.37 3.92
C ASN A 54 -7.95 -9.41 5.01
N GLN A 55 -7.87 -8.57 6.05
CA GLN A 55 -8.93 -8.48 7.08
C GLN A 55 -10.23 -7.83 6.55
N LEU A 56 -10.15 -7.11 5.44
CA LEU A 56 -11.23 -6.34 4.84
C LEU A 56 -11.66 -6.90 3.48
N LEU A 57 -10.80 -7.71 2.84
CA LEU A 57 -11.12 -8.39 1.59
C LEU A 57 -12.01 -9.61 1.86
N THR A 58 -12.89 -9.87 0.90
CA THR A 58 -13.70 -11.09 0.93
C THR A 58 -12.82 -12.27 0.54
N ASP A 59 -12.83 -13.34 1.35
CA ASP A 59 -12.14 -14.61 1.05
C ASP A 59 -12.76 -15.38 -0.14
N LEU A 60 -13.84 -14.85 -0.74
CA LEU A 60 -14.51 -15.45 -1.88
C LEU A 60 -13.80 -15.04 -3.17
N VAL A 61 -13.00 -15.95 -3.71
CA VAL A 61 -12.29 -15.81 -5.00
C VAL A 61 -13.06 -16.51 -6.14
N ASP A 62 -14.27 -17.00 -5.88
CA ASP A 62 -15.07 -17.73 -6.86
C ASP A 62 -16.12 -16.81 -7.49
N ASP A 63 -15.98 -16.58 -8.80
CA ASP A 63 -16.92 -15.83 -9.66
C ASP A 63 -17.96 -16.75 -10.33
N ASN A 64 -17.98 -18.05 -10.01
CA ASN A 64 -18.81 -19.07 -10.67
C ASN A 64 -20.25 -19.16 -10.14
#